data_AF-A0A8S0QZP0-F1
#
_entry.id   AF-A0A8S0QZP0-F1
#
_cell.length_a   1.000
_cell.length_b   1.000
_cell.length_c   1.000
_cell.angle_alpha   90.00
_cell.angle_beta   90.00
_cell.angle_gamma   90.00
#
_symmetry.space_group_name_H-M   'P 1'
#
loop_
_entity.id
_entity.type
_entity.pdbx_description
1 polymer ?
#
loop_
_entity_poly.entity_id
_entity_poly.type
_entity_poly.pdbx_seq_one_letter_code
_entity_poly.pdbx_strand_id
1 'polypeptide(L)'
;MDKGKQLEAFSIQLVILAIWKQALDVCRTLVASTTEGSQTQETTKLRELSKVQHGPDAQECLDSARTRGPLDICSQIDRAFLLEVGNAEELSRVIEPGNTEMPDSMELIYQSALAFGRRGAVQECMGDTKNAGIFYSKAVCLLVFLLVEAPSLILNPPFSLTNSDRYRIKNYIEILKNRQSILQSQRLAIFKSENQQPCHESQGSC
;
A
#
# COMPACT_ATOMS: atom_id res chain seq x y z
N MET A 1 8.87 24.89 -7.85
CA MET A 1 8.10 24.10 -6.88
C MET A 1 7.90 24.99 -5.66
N ASP A 2 6.72 24.97 -5.04
CA ASP A 2 6.44 25.77 -3.84
C ASP A 2 7.28 25.23 -2.66
N LYS A 3 7.90 26.11 -1.87
CA LYS A 3 8.78 25.72 -0.73
C LYS A 3 8.04 24.78 0.23
N GLY A 4 6.74 25.01 0.45
CA GLY A 4 5.90 24.12 1.27
C GLY A 4 5.80 22.70 0.73
N LYS A 5 5.62 22.54 -0.59
CA LYS A 5 5.52 21.23 -1.23
C LYS A 5 6.84 20.45 -1.20
N GLN A 6 7.97 21.14 -1.18
CA GLN A 6 9.29 20.50 -1.04
C GLN A 6 9.48 19.93 0.36
N LEU A 7 9.03 20.63 1.40
CA LEU A 7 9.08 20.14 2.78
C LEU A 7 8.14 18.95 3.00
N GLU A 8 6.94 18.98 2.41
CA GLU A 8 6.03 17.83 2.43
C GLU A 8 6.65 16.61 1.73
N ALA A 9 7.26 16.81 0.56
CA ALA A 9 7.94 15.73 -0.16
C ALA A 9 9.10 15.16 0.67
N PHE A 10 9.89 16.02 1.30
CA PHE A 10 11.00 15.60 2.15
C PHE A 10 10.53 14.87 3.41
N SER A 11 9.48 15.34 4.09
CA SER A 11 8.96 14.66 5.29
C SER A 11 8.43 13.27 4.96
N ILE A 12 7.75 13.10 3.82
CA ILE A 12 7.34 11.79 3.31
C ILE A 12 8.55 10.93 2.94
N GLN A 13 9.58 11.51 2.33
CA GLN A 13 10.81 10.80 1.99
C GLN A 13 11.50 10.21 3.22
N LEU A 14 11.49 10.92 4.35
CA LEU A 14 12.03 10.41 5.62
C LEU A 14 11.23 9.19 6.14
N VAL A 15 9.91 9.16 5.95
CA VAL A 15 9.08 7.98 6.27
C VAL A 15 9.43 6.81 5.35
N ILE A 16 9.61 7.06 4.05
CA ILE A 16 10.03 6.04 3.08
C ILE A 16 11.39 5.43 3.50
N LEU A 17 12.35 6.27 3.90
CA LEU A 17 13.63 5.82 4.42
C LEU A 17 13.49 4.97 5.69
N ALA A 18 12.60 5.36 6.61
CA ALA A 18 12.34 4.58 7.81
C ALA A 18 11.76 3.19 7.48
N ILE A 19 10.88 3.10 6.49
CA ILE A 19 10.31 1.82 6.00
C ILE A 19 11.43 0.94 5.42
N TRP A 20 12.26 1.47 4.52
CA TRP A 20 13.33 0.69 3.91
C TRP A 20 14.40 0.28 4.92
N LYS A 21 14.71 1.13 5.89
CA LYS A 21 15.60 0.78 7.00
C LYS A 21 15.03 -0.40 7.79
N GLN A 22 13.76 -0.35 8.16
CA GLN A 22 13.10 -1.45 8.88
C GLN A 22 13.09 -2.75 8.06
N ALA A 23 12.79 -2.67 6.75
CA ALA A 23 12.84 -3.81 5.84
C ALA A 23 14.24 -4.41 5.77
N LEU A 24 15.27 -3.56 5.74
CA LEU A 24 16.66 -3.98 5.69
C LEU A 24 17.10 -4.70 6.97
N ASP A 25 16.68 -4.21 8.14
CA ASP A 25 16.98 -4.83 9.43
C ASP A 25 16.30 -6.21 9.55
N VAL A 26 15.06 -6.35 9.06
CA VAL A 26 14.38 -7.65 8.94
C VAL A 26 15.13 -8.60 8.00
N CYS A 27 15.56 -8.11 6.83
CA CYS A 27 16.32 -8.91 5.87
C CYS A 27 17.65 -9.40 6.42
N ARG A 28 18.40 -8.53 7.11
CA ARG A 28 19.67 -8.92 7.75
C ARG A 28 19.46 -9.99 8.81
N THR A 29 18.40 -9.86 9.60
CA THR A 29 18.01 -10.86 10.60
C THR A 29 17.70 -12.21 9.92
N LEU A 30 16.95 -12.20 8.81
CA LEU A 30 16.61 -13.40 8.04
C LEU A 30 17.85 -14.10 7.45
N VAL A 31 18.78 -13.33 6.88
CA VAL A 31 20.03 -13.87 6.32
C VAL A 31 20.87 -14.49 7.43
N ALA A 32 21.05 -13.79 8.55
CA ALA A 32 21.81 -14.30 9.71
C ALA A 32 21.22 -15.61 10.26
N SER A 33 19.89 -15.69 10.41
CA SER A 33 19.24 -16.93 10.86
C SER A 33 19.35 -18.09 9.87
N THR A 34 19.47 -17.79 8.57
CA THR A 34 19.64 -18.80 7.52
C THR A 34 21.08 -19.33 7.49
N THR A 35 22.07 -18.48 7.79
CA THR A 35 23.49 -18.87 7.84
C THR A 35 23.88 -19.63 9.10
N GLU A 36 23.22 -19.38 10.23
CA GLU A 36 23.44 -20.11 11.49
C GLU A 36 22.64 -21.43 11.57
N GLY A 37 21.65 -21.61 10.69
CA GLY A 37 20.70 -22.73 10.68
C GLY A 37 21.04 -23.90 9.74
N SER A 38 22.32 -24.25 9.54
CA SER A 38 22.68 -25.51 8.86
C SER A 38 22.43 -26.73 9.78
N GLN A 39 21.16 -27.02 10.07
CA GLN A 39 20.56 -28.35 10.20
C GLN A 39 19.16 -28.21 10.80
N THR A 40 18.20 -28.90 10.17
CA THR A 40 16.89 -29.35 10.69
C THR A 40 15.67 -28.51 10.28
N GLN A 41 15.04 -28.96 9.19
CA GLN A 41 13.59 -29.01 8.93
C GLN A 41 12.70 -27.91 9.56
N GLU A 42 12.48 -26.79 8.87
CA GLU A 42 11.29 -25.95 9.11
C GLU A 42 10.73 -25.40 7.78
N THR A 43 10.34 -26.29 6.87
CA THR A 43 9.59 -25.92 5.65
C THR A 43 8.09 -25.71 5.90
N THR A 44 7.63 -25.69 7.16
CA THR A 44 6.20 -25.82 7.49
C THR A 44 5.54 -24.54 8.02
N LYS A 45 6.28 -23.51 8.45
CA LYS A 45 5.67 -22.34 9.13
C LYS A 45 5.35 -21.13 8.26
N LEU A 46 5.88 -21.05 7.03
CA LEU A 46 5.69 -19.86 6.19
C LEU A 46 4.41 -19.89 5.33
N ARG A 47 3.67 -21.02 5.34
CA ARG A 47 2.45 -21.19 4.52
C ARG A 47 1.23 -20.46 5.09
N GLU A 48 1.22 -20.09 6.38
CA GLU A 48 0.02 -19.57 7.06
C GLU A 48 -0.25 -18.07 6.85
N LEU A 49 0.70 -17.29 6.34
CA LEU A 49 0.48 -15.85 6.07
C LEU A 49 -0.18 -15.58 4.70
N SER A 50 -0.47 -16.63 3.91
CA SER A 50 -0.92 -16.51 2.51
C SER A 50 -2.44 -16.51 2.30
N LYS A 51 -3.25 -16.51 3.36
CA LYS A 51 -4.73 -16.43 3.24
C LYS A 51 -5.26 -15.03 3.57
N VAL A 52 -4.88 -14.05 2.79
CA VAL A 52 -5.68 -12.82 2.64
C VAL A 52 -5.81 -12.53 1.15
N GLN A 53 -6.95 -12.95 0.57
CA GLN A 53 -7.32 -12.63 -0.80
C GLN A 53 -7.61 -11.13 -0.91
N HIS A 54 -6.75 -10.36 -1.58
CA HIS A 54 -7.04 -8.96 -1.88
C HIS A 54 -6.51 -8.56 -3.27
N GLY A 55 -7.44 -8.15 -4.15
CA GLY A 55 -7.30 -7.10 -5.18
C GLY A 55 -6.24 -7.26 -6.28
N PRO A 56 -6.59 -7.27 -7.58
CA PRO A 56 -5.66 -7.53 -8.69
C PRO A 56 -4.50 -6.54 -8.88
N ASP A 57 -4.47 -5.39 -8.19
CA ASP A 57 -3.63 -4.24 -8.58
C ASP A 57 -2.54 -3.87 -7.56
N ALA A 58 -2.63 -4.33 -6.30
CA ALA A 58 -1.49 -4.34 -5.36
C ALA A 58 -0.59 -5.57 -5.55
N GLN A 59 -1.02 -6.45 -6.45
CA GLN A 59 -0.51 -7.77 -6.71
C GLN A 59 0.78 -7.71 -7.56
N GLU A 60 0.94 -6.69 -8.42
CA GLU A 60 2.10 -6.60 -9.34
C GLU A 60 3.44 -6.33 -8.62
N CYS A 61 3.42 -5.55 -7.53
CA CYS A 61 4.63 -5.25 -6.75
C CYS A 61 5.00 -6.38 -5.76
N LEU A 62 4.01 -7.16 -5.34
CA LEU A 62 4.18 -8.30 -4.43
C LEU A 62 4.48 -9.61 -5.18
N ASP A 63 4.03 -9.74 -6.42
CA ASP A 63 4.26 -10.95 -7.22
C ASP A 63 5.68 -11.07 -7.75
N SER A 64 6.36 -9.95 -8.02
CA SER A 64 7.79 -9.95 -8.34
C SER A 64 8.67 -10.49 -7.21
N ALA A 65 8.20 -10.40 -5.95
CA ALA A 65 8.86 -10.97 -4.79
C ALA A 65 8.52 -12.45 -4.55
N ARG A 66 7.34 -12.93 -5.02
CA ARG A 66 6.90 -14.32 -4.80
C ARG A 66 7.65 -15.36 -5.61
N THR A 67 8.22 -15.00 -6.75
CA THR A 67 8.94 -15.94 -7.64
C THR A 67 10.45 -16.04 -7.31
N ARG A 68 10.90 -15.33 -6.27
CA ARG A 68 12.30 -14.92 -6.14
C ARG A 68 12.90 -15.40 -4.82
N GLY A 69 14.15 -15.86 -4.84
CA GLY A 69 14.83 -16.40 -3.65
C GLY A 69 15.08 -15.32 -2.58
N PRO A 70 15.18 -15.69 -1.28
CA PRO A 70 15.36 -14.73 -0.16
C PRO A 70 16.54 -13.76 -0.32
N LEU A 71 17.67 -14.23 -0.87
CA LEU A 71 18.87 -13.42 -1.09
C LEU A 71 18.69 -12.34 -2.19
N ASP A 72 17.87 -12.63 -3.19
CA ASP A 72 17.57 -11.70 -4.28
C ASP A 72 16.56 -10.62 -3.85
N ILE A 73 15.68 -10.94 -2.88
CA ILE A 73 14.83 -9.94 -2.22
C ILE A 73 15.65 -9.00 -1.34
N CYS A 74 16.60 -9.52 -0.55
CA CYS A 74 17.47 -8.69 0.29
C CYS A 74 18.30 -7.70 -0.56
N SER A 75 18.87 -8.17 -1.66
CA SER A 75 19.65 -7.34 -2.59
C SER A 75 18.81 -6.22 -3.22
N GLN A 76 17.52 -6.47 -3.47
CA GLN A 76 16.60 -5.43 -3.95
C GLN A 76 16.28 -4.39 -2.89
N ILE A 77 16.09 -4.82 -1.63
CA ILE A 77 15.85 -3.92 -0.51
C ILE A 77 17.06 -3.01 -0.28
N ASP A 78 18.27 -3.55 -0.33
CA ASP A 78 19.51 -2.76 -0.26
C ASP A 78 19.57 -1.69 -1.37
N ARG A 79 19.29 -2.08 -2.62
CA ARG A 79 19.28 -1.16 -3.75
C ARG A 79 18.20 -0.08 -3.61
N ALA A 80 17.01 -0.46 -3.18
CA ALA A 80 15.91 0.48 -2.95
C ALA A 80 16.25 1.47 -1.84
N PHE A 81 16.81 1.00 -0.72
CA PHE A 81 17.26 1.86 0.36
C PHE A 81 18.28 2.91 -0.12
N LEU A 82 19.32 2.49 -0.86
CA LEU A 82 20.32 3.42 -1.40
C LEU A 82 19.73 4.45 -2.38
N LEU A 83 18.78 4.02 -3.22
CA LEU A 83 18.06 4.93 -4.11
C LEU A 83 17.30 6.00 -3.32
N GLU A 84 16.58 5.59 -2.27
CA GLU A 84 15.79 6.51 -1.46
C GLU A 84 16.65 7.44 -0.58
N VAL A 85 17.88 7.02 -0.22
CA VAL A 85 18.86 7.91 0.41
C VAL A 85 19.26 9.02 -0.56
N GLY A 86 19.57 8.68 -1.81
CA GLY A 86 19.88 9.68 -2.84
C GLY A 86 18.71 10.66 -3.09
N ASN A 87 17.47 10.16 -3.09
CA ASN A 87 16.28 11.01 -3.22
C ASN A 87 16.15 11.98 -2.03
N ALA A 88 16.41 11.52 -0.80
CA ALA A 88 16.38 12.36 0.39
C ALA A 88 17.47 13.44 0.38
N GLU A 89 18.69 13.08 -0.03
CA GLU A 89 19.78 14.02 -0.18
C GLU A 89 19.43 15.12 -1.18
N GLU A 90 18.85 14.77 -2.34
CA GLU A 90 18.40 15.74 -3.34
C GLU A 90 17.34 16.69 -2.79
N LEU A 91 16.32 16.15 -2.12
CA LEU A 91 15.27 16.95 -1.48
C LEU A 91 15.81 17.84 -0.35
N SER A 92 16.85 17.40 0.36
CA SER A 92 17.45 18.19 1.43
C SER A 92 18.22 19.42 0.93
N ARG A 93 18.76 19.41 -0.30
CA ARG A 93 19.59 20.52 -0.83
C ARG A 93 18.83 21.85 -0.91
N VAL A 94 17.51 21.78 -1.10
CA VAL A 94 16.63 22.94 -1.25
C VAL A 94 16.02 23.40 0.06
N ILE A 95 16.25 22.69 1.16
CA ILE A 95 15.72 23.00 2.49
C ILE A 95 16.71 23.90 3.22
N GLU A 96 16.29 25.14 3.48
CA GLU A 96 17.09 26.10 4.24
C GLU A 96 17.19 25.67 5.72
N PRO A 97 18.39 25.61 6.31
CA PRO A 97 18.54 25.34 7.73
C PRO A 97 18.02 26.51 8.58
N GLY A 98 16.99 26.26 9.40
CA GLY A 98 16.51 27.20 10.42
C GLY A 98 15.06 27.65 10.27
N ASN A 99 14.34 27.68 11.40
CA ASN A 99 12.98 28.21 11.60
C ASN A 99 11.83 27.70 10.70
N THR A 100 12.07 26.64 9.93
CA THR A 100 11.02 25.99 9.12
C THR A 100 10.47 24.78 9.88
N GLU A 101 9.20 24.84 10.26
CA GLU A 101 8.51 23.71 10.90
C GLU A 101 8.29 22.59 9.88
N MET A 102 8.73 21.37 10.22
CA MET A 102 8.57 20.21 9.34
C MET A 102 7.11 19.74 9.35
N PRO A 103 6.47 19.52 8.19
CA PRO A 103 5.12 18.99 8.14
C PRO A 103 5.02 17.59 8.78
N ASP A 104 3.91 17.33 9.47
CA ASP A 104 3.59 15.99 9.97
C ASP A 104 3.32 15.02 8.81
N SER A 105 4.31 14.17 8.52
CA SER A 105 4.24 13.18 7.44
C SER A 105 3.13 12.14 7.66
N MET A 106 2.81 11.79 8.90
CA MET A 106 1.76 10.80 9.19
C MET A 106 0.37 11.40 8.95
N GLU A 107 0.18 12.67 9.30
CA GLU A 107 -1.03 13.42 8.95
C GLU A 107 -1.16 13.59 7.42
N LEU A 108 -0.07 13.87 6.71
CA LEU A 108 -0.08 13.94 5.24
C LEU A 108 -0.50 12.61 4.60
N ILE A 109 -0.01 11.48 5.13
CA ILE A 109 -0.41 10.13 4.68
C ILE A 109 -1.90 9.89 4.96
N TYR A 110 -2.39 10.29 6.14
CA TYR A 110 -3.79 10.17 6.50
C TYR A 110 -4.69 10.99 5.57
N GLN A 111 -4.36 12.26 5.34
CA GLN A 111 -5.10 13.13 4.42
C GLN A 111 -5.08 12.62 2.99
N SER A 112 -3.94 12.08 2.54
CA SER A 112 -3.81 11.44 1.23
C SER A 112 -4.74 10.22 1.10
N ALA A 113 -4.83 9.41 2.15
CA ALA A 113 -5.74 8.28 2.18
C ALA A 113 -7.20 8.71 2.04
N LEU A 114 -7.62 9.73 2.78
CA LEU A 114 -8.97 10.29 2.67
C LEU A 114 -9.24 10.90 1.29
N ALA A 115 -8.25 11.57 0.70
CA ALA A 115 -8.34 12.14 -0.64
C ALA A 115 -8.53 11.04 -1.70
N PHE A 116 -7.80 9.93 -1.60
CA PHE A 116 -8.02 8.77 -2.46
C PHE A 116 -9.40 8.16 -2.24
N GLY A 117 -9.87 8.01 -1.00
CA GLY A 117 -11.23 7.52 -0.73
C GLY A 117 -12.31 8.38 -1.39
N ARG A 118 -12.23 9.71 -1.24
CA ARG A 118 -13.16 10.64 -1.91
C ARG A 118 -13.07 10.56 -3.42
N ARG A 119 -11.86 10.49 -3.99
CA ARG A 119 -11.66 10.37 -5.43
C ARG A 119 -12.25 9.06 -5.96
N GLY A 120 -12.10 7.96 -5.23
CA GLY A 120 -12.74 6.68 -5.57
C GLY A 120 -14.26 6.80 -5.65
N ALA A 121 -14.88 7.48 -4.69
CA ALA A 121 -16.33 7.74 -4.72
C ALA A 121 -16.76 8.60 -5.91
N VAL A 122 -15.97 9.62 -6.28
CA VAL A 122 -16.24 10.42 -7.49
C VAL A 122 -16.19 9.55 -8.75
N GLN A 123 -15.16 8.71 -8.90
CA GLN A 123 -15.04 7.80 -10.04
C GLN A 123 -16.20 6.81 -10.10
N GLU A 124 -16.60 6.27 -8.95
CA GLU A 124 -17.75 5.36 -8.87
C GLU A 124 -19.05 6.03 -9.31
N CYS A 125 -19.33 7.24 -8.82
CA CYS A 125 -20.50 8.02 -9.22
C CYS A 125 -20.49 8.36 -10.72
N MET A 126 -19.30 8.48 -11.32
CA MET A 126 -19.11 8.68 -12.77
C MET A 126 -19.21 7.39 -13.59
N GLY A 127 -19.43 6.23 -12.95
CA GLY A 127 -19.52 4.92 -13.61
C GLY A 127 -18.16 4.25 -13.87
N ASP A 128 -17.04 4.90 -13.54
CA ASP A 128 -15.71 4.33 -13.68
C ASP A 128 -15.35 3.45 -12.46
N THR A 129 -15.96 2.27 -12.45
CA THR A 129 -15.77 1.28 -11.38
C THR A 129 -14.35 0.74 -11.28
N LYS A 130 -13.58 0.76 -12.38
CA LYS A 130 -12.18 0.32 -12.39
C LYS A 130 -11.32 1.32 -11.63
N ASN A 131 -11.36 2.60 -11.99
CA ASN A 131 -10.57 3.62 -11.31
C ASN A 131 -11.06 3.86 -9.87
N ALA A 132 -12.36 3.72 -9.61
CA ALA A 132 -12.88 3.73 -8.24
C ALA A 132 -12.21 2.67 -7.36
N GLY A 133 -12.13 1.43 -7.84
CA GLY A 133 -11.46 0.33 -7.14
C GLY A 133 -9.99 0.62 -6.84
N ILE A 134 -9.25 1.21 -7.79
CA ILE A 134 -7.83 1.59 -7.63
C ILE A 134 -7.68 2.63 -6.51
N PHE A 135 -8.50 3.68 -6.53
CA PHE A 135 -8.41 4.73 -5.51
C PHE A 135 -8.81 4.24 -4.12
N TYR A 136 -9.82 3.37 -4.01
CA TYR A 136 -10.13 2.73 -2.74
C TYR A 136 -8.99 1.84 -2.24
N SER A 137 -8.31 1.09 -3.13
CA SER A 137 -7.15 0.28 -2.74
C SER A 137 -6.02 1.15 -2.20
N LYS A 138 -5.72 2.28 -2.86
CA LYS A 138 -4.72 3.24 -2.38
C LYS A 138 -5.08 3.82 -1.01
N ALA A 139 -6.34 4.19 -0.80
CA ALA A 139 -6.83 4.69 0.49
C ALA A 139 -6.68 3.64 1.59
N VAL A 140 -7.13 2.41 1.35
CA VAL A 140 -7.00 1.30 2.31
C VAL A 140 -5.54 1.01 2.62
N CYS A 141 -4.66 0.99 1.62
CA CYS A 141 -3.23 0.74 1.80
C CYS A 141 -2.60 1.74 2.79
N LEU A 142 -2.85 3.04 2.60
CA LEU A 142 -2.32 4.08 3.49
C LEU A 142 -2.91 4.02 4.91
N LEU A 143 -4.22 3.74 5.03
CA LEU A 143 -4.86 3.60 6.35
C LEU A 143 -4.36 2.37 7.11
N VAL A 144 -4.14 1.26 6.42
CA VAL A 144 -3.55 0.04 7.01
C VAL A 144 -2.11 0.30 7.43
N PHE A 145 -1.32 0.98 6.59
CA PHE A 145 0.03 1.39 6.95
C PHE A 145 0.06 2.18 8.26
N LEU A 146 -0.78 3.23 8.38
CA LEU A 146 -0.86 4.03 9.61
C LEU A 146 -1.29 3.19 10.82
N LEU A 147 -2.19 2.24 10.65
CA LEU A 147 -2.73 1.46 11.75
C LEU A 147 -1.76 0.35 12.24
N VAL A 148 -1.03 -0.28 11.31
CA VAL A 148 -0.30 -1.53 11.57
C VAL A 148 1.21 -1.35 11.48
N GLU A 149 1.69 -0.72 10.42
CA GLU A 149 3.12 -0.68 10.09
C GLU A 149 3.82 0.53 10.73
N ALA A 150 3.22 1.72 10.64
CA ALA A 150 3.79 2.97 11.12
C ALA A 150 4.22 2.92 12.61
N PRO A 151 3.48 2.27 13.54
CA PRO A 151 3.93 2.14 14.93
C PRO A 151 5.20 1.30 15.14
N SER A 152 5.57 0.46 14.16
CA SER A 152 6.79 -0.35 14.20
C SER A 152 8.03 0.39 13.68
N LEU A 153 7.83 1.56 13.05
CA LEU A 153 8.93 2.36 12.52
C LEU A 153 9.66 3.08 13.64
N ILE A 154 11.00 3.08 13.55
CA ILE A 154 11.87 3.80 14.47
C ILE A 154 11.89 5.27 14.06
N LEU A 155 10.88 6.01 14.51
CA LEU A 155 10.73 7.45 14.28
C LEU A 155 11.06 8.24 15.55
N ASN A 156 11.47 9.49 15.37
CA ASN A 156 11.71 10.41 16.48
C ASN A 156 10.94 11.73 16.24
N PRO A 157 9.84 11.98 16.98
CA PRO A 157 9.27 11.14 18.04
C PRO A 157 8.65 9.82 17.50
N PRO A 158 8.49 8.78 18.34
CA PRO A 158 7.79 7.57 17.96
C PRO A 158 6.35 7.85 17.56
N PHE A 159 5.89 7.20 16.50
CA PHE A 159 4.50 7.34 16.06
C PHE A 159 3.56 6.53 16.96
N SER A 160 2.49 7.17 17.44
CA SER A 160 1.45 6.50 18.20
C SER A 160 0.08 7.12 17.90
N LEU A 161 -0.92 6.27 17.74
CA LEU A 161 -2.31 6.70 17.59
C LEU A 161 -3.01 6.75 18.95
N THR A 162 -4.03 7.59 19.10
CA THR A 162 -4.97 7.47 20.21
C THR A 162 -5.93 6.29 19.97
N ASN A 163 -6.64 5.84 21.00
CA ASN A 163 -7.67 4.80 20.83
C ASN A 163 -8.82 5.26 19.93
N SER A 164 -9.18 6.55 20.02
CA SER A 164 -10.19 7.17 19.15
C SER A 164 -9.74 7.13 17.68
N ASP A 165 -8.49 7.52 17.41
CA ASP A 165 -7.95 7.51 16.05
C ASP A 165 -7.85 6.10 15.48
N ARG A 166 -7.40 5.13 16.30
CA ARG A 166 -7.40 3.70 15.91
C ARG A 166 -8.79 3.22 15.51
N TYR A 167 -9.81 3.54 16.29
CA TYR A 167 -11.19 3.16 15.99
C TYR A 167 -11.68 3.80 14.69
N ARG A 168 -11.43 5.11 14.52
CA ARG A 168 -11.81 5.86 13.33
C ARG A 168 -11.15 5.31 12.06
N ILE A 169 -9.85 5.05 12.10
CA ILE A 169 -9.10 4.47 10.96
C ILE A 169 -9.62 3.07 10.63
N LYS A 170 -9.85 2.21 11.63
CA LYS A 170 -10.45 0.88 11.43
C LYS A 170 -11.80 0.96 10.72
N ASN A 171 -12.67 1.86 11.16
CA ASN A 171 -13.99 2.05 10.56
C ASN A 171 -13.88 2.50 9.10
N TYR A 172 -12.97 3.43 8.77
CA TYR A 172 -12.75 3.82 7.37
C TYR A 172 -12.24 2.65 6.51
N ILE A 173 -11.32 1.83 7.02
CA ILE A 173 -10.84 0.64 6.31
C ILE A 173 -12.02 -0.31 6.01
N GLU A 174 -12.87 -0.58 7.00
CA GLU A 174 -14.02 -1.46 6.84
C GLU A 174 -15.01 -0.96 5.78
N ILE A 175 -15.38 0.32 5.85
CA ILE A 175 -16.29 0.96 4.89
C ILE A 175 -15.72 0.86 3.46
N LEU A 176 -14.45 1.19 3.27
CA LEU A 176 -13.80 1.15 1.96
C LEU A 176 -13.70 -0.28 1.42
N LYS A 177 -13.29 -1.26 2.24
CA LYS A 177 -13.22 -2.67 1.85
C LYS A 177 -14.60 -3.23 1.48
N ASN A 178 -15.64 -2.91 2.25
CA ASN A 178 -17.00 -3.29 1.93
C ASN A 178 -17.44 -2.71 0.57
N ARG A 179 -17.14 -1.43 0.33
CA ARG A 179 -17.47 -0.79 -0.96
C ARG A 179 -16.75 -1.44 -2.14
N GLN A 180 -15.48 -1.80 -1.98
CA GLN A 180 -14.74 -2.56 -3.00
C GLN A 180 -15.35 -3.94 -3.27
N SER A 181 -15.79 -4.65 -2.24
CA SER A 181 -16.48 -5.95 -2.37
C SER A 181 -17.78 -5.82 -3.18
N ILE A 182 -18.56 -4.75 -2.92
CA ILE A 182 -19.78 -4.44 -3.66
C ILE A 182 -19.46 -4.17 -5.13
N LEU A 183 -18.47 -3.32 -5.42
CA LEU A 183 -18.04 -3.00 -6.79
C LEU A 183 -17.60 -4.24 -7.58
N GLN A 184 -16.84 -5.14 -6.94
CA GLN A 184 -16.43 -6.40 -7.56
C GLN A 184 -17.65 -7.28 -7.88
N SER A 185 -18.60 -7.36 -6.95
CA SER A 185 -19.83 -8.15 -7.11
C SER A 185 -20.73 -7.60 -8.23
N GLN A 186 -20.90 -6.27 -8.31
CA GLN A 186 -21.65 -5.61 -9.39
C GLN A 186 -21.01 -5.84 -10.75
N ARG A 187 -19.68 -5.71 -10.84
CA ARG A 187 -18.94 -6.00 -12.06
C ARG A 187 -19.18 -7.44 -12.51
N LEU A 188 -19.06 -8.41 -11.61
CA LEU A 188 -19.31 -9.82 -11.93
C LEU A 188 -20.76 -10.10 -12.37
N ALA A 189 -21.74 -9.36 -11.85
CA ALA A 189 -23.14 -9.48 -12.28
C ALA A 189 -23.32 -8.99 -13.72
N ILE A 190 -22.76 -7.83 -14.08
CA ILE A 190 -22.82 -7.28 -15.45
C ILE A 190 -22.20 -8.24 -16.46
N PHE A 191 -21.00 -8.78 -16.15
CA PHE A 191 -20.33 -9.76 -17.01
C PHE A 191 -21.14 -11.06 -17.21
N LYS A 192 -21.97 -11.45 -16.22
CA LYS A 192 -22.87 -12.62 -16.37
C LYS A 192 -24.07 -12.29 -17.25
N SER A 193 -24.59 -11.06 -17.19
CA SER A 193 -25.71 -10.61 -18.02
C SER A 193 -25.34 -10.47 -19.50
N GLU A 194 -24.15 -9.95 -19.82
CA GLU A 194 -23.66 -9.81 -21.20
C GLU A 194 -23.41 -11.15 -21.89
N ASN A 195 -22.99 -12.18 -21.13
CA ASN A 195 -22.77 -13.53 -21.64
C ASN A 195 -24.07 -14.37 -21.76
N GLN A 196 -25.24 -13.82 -21.37
CA GLN A 196 -26.53 -14.52 -21.41
C GLN A 196 -27.51 -13.96 -22.46
N GLN A 197 -27.05 -13.11 -23.38
CA GLN A 197 -27.92 -12.57 -24.43
C GLN A 197 -28.36 -13.70 -25.39
N PRO A 198 -29.66 -14.08 -25.47
CA PRO A 198 -30.11 -15.19 -26.30
C PRO A 198 -30.20 -14.76 -27.76
N CYS A 199 -29.63 -15.56 -28.68
CA CYS A 199 -29.91 -15.48 -30.10
C CYS A 199 -31.40 -15.81 -30.34
N HIS A 200 -32.26 -14.80 -30.41
CA HIS A 200 -33.57 -14.95 -31.05
C HIS A 200 -33.39 -14.75 -32.56
N GLU A 201 -33.10 -15.84 -33.26
CA GLU A 201 -33.32 -15.89 -34.71
C GLU A 201 -34.83 -15.94 -35.00
N SER A 202 -35.21 -15.09 -35.96
CA SER A 202 -36.58 -14.83 -36.38
C SER A 202 -37.26 -16.06 -36.96
N GLN A 203 -38.53 -16.23 -36.59
CA GLN A 203 -39.48 -16.97 -37.42
C GLN A 203 -39.59 -16.28 -38.78
N GLY A 204 -39.26 -16.99 -39.84
CA GLY A 204 -39.54 -16.63 -41.23
C GLY A 204 -40.36 -17.73 -41.87
N SER A 205 -41.61 -17.41 -42.20
CA SER A 205 -42.57 -18.26 -42.91
C SER A 205 -42.06 -18.77 -44.26
N CYS A 206 -42.37 -20.03 -44.56
CA CYS A 206 -42.95 -20.49 -45.84
C CYS A 206 -43.68 -21.81 -45.61
#